data_AF-A0A932CPM4-F1
#
_entry.id   AF-A0A932CPM4-F1
#
_cell.length_a   1.000
_cell.length_b   1.000
_cell.length_c   1.000
_cell.angle_alpha   90.00
_cell.angle_beta   90.00
_cell.angle_gamma   90.00
#
_symmetry.space_group_name_H-M   'P 1'
#
loop_
_entity.id
_entity.type
_entity.pdbx_description
1 polymer ?
#
loop_
_entity_poly.entity_id
_entity_poly.type
_entity_poly.pdbx_seq_one_letter_code
_entity_poly.pdbx_strand_id
1 'polypeptide(L)' 'MKRSETRPHFVLCINDGGYIDDLQVGKVYQVLPDESAARSSYLRIIDETGEDYLYPATYFVPIEIPEEAAQVLVRASE' A
#
# COMPACT_ATOMS: atom_id res chain seq x y z
N MET A 1 -12.37 21.42 12.47
CA MET A 1 -11.92 20.01 12.53
C MET A 1 -10.71 19.89 11.63
N LYS A 2 -9.53 19.58 12.17
CA LYS A 2 -8.31 19.45 11.36
C LYS A 2 -8.50 18.21 10.50
N ARG A 3 -8.58 18.35 9.17
CA ARG A 3 -8.28 17.22 8.26
C ARG A 3 -6.84 16.84 8.62
N SER A 4 -6.68 15.81 9.44
CA SER A 4 -5.43 15.08 9.51
C SER A 4 -5.25 14.50 8.12
N GLU A 5 -4.53 15.22 7.27
CA GLU A 5 -4.01 14.72 6.01
C GLU A 5 -2.99 13.63 6.38
N THR A 6 -3.49 12.47 6.78
CA THR A 6 -2.72 11.24 6.87
C THR A 6 -2.28 10.94 5.45
N ARG A 7 -1.08 11.41 5.10
CA ARG A 7 -0.41 11.06 3.85
C ARG A 7 -0.46 9.53 3.70
N PRO A 8 -0.89 8.99 2.55
CA PRO A 8 -0.87 7.56 2.34
C PRO A 8 0.56 7.05 2.57
N HIS A 9 0.67 5.98 3.37
CA HIS A 9 1.95 5.29 3.55
C HIS A 9 2.16 4.39 2.33
N PHE A 10 3.32 4.45 1.69
CA PHE A 10 3.64 3.63 0.53
C PHE A 10 4.54 2.48 0.93
N VAL A 11 4.37 1.35 0.26
CA VAL A 11 5.18 0.16 0.48
C VAL A 11 5.62 -0.45 -0.84
N LEU A 12 6.85 -0.97 -0.88
CA LEU A 12 7.37 -1.74 -2.00
C LEU A 12 7.11 -3.23 -1.75
N CYS A 13 6.48 -3.91 -2.71
CA CYS A 13 6.34 -5.36 -2.66
C CYS A 13 7.69 -6.03 -2.91
N ILE A 14 8.11 -6.90 -1.99
CA ILE A 14 9.36 -7.67 -2.09
C ILE A 14 9.11 -9.18 -2.18
N ASN A 15 7.87 -9.63 -1.97
CA ASN A 15 7.46 -11.01 -2.03
C ASN A 15 5.96 -11.09 -2.36
N ASP A 16 5.59 -11.80 -3.42
CA ASP A 16 4.18 -11.98 -3.81
C ASP A 16 3.48 -13.10 -3.04
N GLY A 17 4.20 -13.93 -2.27
CA GLY A 17 3.62 -15.02 -1.50
C GLY A 17 2.91 -16.09 -2.35
N GLY A 18 3.15 -16.13 -3.66
CA GLY A 18 2.42 -16.97 -4.61
C GLY A 18 1.19 -16.31 -5.24
N TYR A 19 0.85 -15.07 -4.87
CA TYR A 19 -0.26 -14.29 -5.43
C TYR A 19 0.18 -13.50 -6.66
N ILE A 20 0.72 -14.18 -7.68
CA ILE A 20 1.34 -13.53 -8.86
C ILE A 20 0.37 -12.69 -9.70
N ASP A 21 -0.94 -12.96 -9.58
CA ASP A 21 -1.99 -12.24 -10.29
C ASP A 21 -2.40 -10.95 -9.56
N ASP A 22 -2.16 -10.86 -8.26
CA ASP A 22 -2.56 -9.71 -7.41
C ASP A 22 -1.36 -8.85 -6.97
N LEU A 23 -0.22 -9.49 -6.69
CA LEU A 23 0.99 -8.86 -6.18
C LEU A 23 2.12 -8.95 -7.20
N GLN A 24 2.69 -7.80 -7.53
CA GLN A 24 3.84 -7.68 -8.39
C GLN A 24 5.07 -7.24 -7.58
N VAL A 25 6.06 -8.13 -7.48
CA VAL A 25 7.34 -7.81 -6.82
C VAL A 25 8.01 -6.63 -7.52
N GLY A 26 8.46 -5.65 -6.74
CA GLY A 26 9.04 -4.39 -7.22
C GLY A 26 8.02 -3.28 -7.48
N LYS A 27 6.72 -3.55 -7.38
CA LYS A 27 5.67 -2.53 -7.49
C LYS A 27 5.47 -1.82 -6.15
N VAL A 28 5.13 -0.53 -6.23
CA VAL A 28 4.78 0.31 -5.09
C VAL A 28 3.27 0.32 -4.92
N TYR A 29 2.81 0.10 -3.70
CA TYR A 29 1.40 0.08 -3.32
C TYR A 29 1.11 1.14 -2.26
N GLN A 30 -0.11 1.69 -2.31
CA GLN A 30 -0.63 2.58 -1.27
C GLN A 30 -1.20 1.76 -0.12
N VAL A 31 -0.87 2.11 1.12
CA VAL A 31 -1.42 1.51 2.34
C VAL A 31 -2.58 2.36 2.87
N LEU A 32 -3.69 1.69 3.15
CA LEU A 32 -4.82 2.25 3.88
C LEU A 32 -4.62 2.07 5.40
N PRO A 33 -4.90 3.09 6.22
CA PRO A 33 -4.88 2.95 7.67
C PRO A 33 -5.89 1.89 8.14
N ASP A 34 -5.38 0.82 8.74
CA ASP A 34 -6.18 -0.25 9.34
C ASP A 34 -5.52 -0.77 10.62
N GLU A 35 -6.01 -0.28 11.76
CA GLU A 35 -5.50 -0.67 13.09
C GLU A 35 -5.76 -2.14 13.42
N SER A 36 -6.77 -2.77 12.81
CA SER A 36 -7.05 -4.19 13.01
C SER A 36 -6.02 -5.06 12.29
N ALA A 37 -5.74 -4.72 11.03
CA ALA A 37 -4.71 -5.38 10.22
C ALA A 37 -3.33 -5.22 10.85
N ALA A 38 -2.97 -3.99 11.25
CA ALA A 38 -1.67 -3.70 11.85
C ALA A 38 -1.41 -4.53 13.12
N ARG A 39 -2.42 -4.70 13.98
CA ARG A 39 -2.31 -5.56 15.19
C ARG A 39 -2.06 -7.03 14.86
N SER A 40 -2.47 -7.48 13.68
CA SER A 40 -2.28 -8.85 13.20
C SER A 40 -1.04 -9.02 12.33
N SER A 41 -0.21 -7.98 12.17
CA SER A 41 0.93 -7.94 11.23
C SER A 41 0.53 -8.05 9.75
N TYR A 42 -0.61 -7.44 9.39
CA TYR A 42 -1.09 -7.31 8.02
C TYR A 42 -1.10 -5.84 7.59
N LEU A 43 -1.05 -5.62 6.28
CA LEU A 43 -1.23 -4.33 5.63
C LEU A 43 -2.42 -4.40 4.69
N ARG A 44 -3.26 -3.36 4.75
CA ARG A 44 -4.32 -3.13 3.76
C ARG A 44 -3.76 -2.25 2.67
N ILE A 45 -3.61 -2.78 1.46
CA ILE A 45 -3.10 -2.05 0.30
C ILE A 45 -4.19 -1.81 -0.73
N ILE A 46 -4.03 -0.79 -1.57
CA ILE A 46 -4.85 -0.55 -2.76
C ILE A 46 -4.08 -1.00 -4.00
N ASP A 47 -4.73 -1.76 -4.87
CA ASP A 47 -4.18 -2.18 -6.17
C ASP A 47 -4.47 -1.15 -7.29
N GLU A 48 -4.15 -1.48 -8.55
CA GLU A 48 -4.45 -0.61 -9.70
C GLU A 48 -5.93 -0.43 -10.01
N THR A 49 -6.80 -1.27 -9.49
CA THR A 49 -8.25 -1.20 -9.72
C THR A 49 -8.95 -0.31 -8.69
N GLY A 50 -8.22 0.13 -7.66
CA GLY A 50 -8.78 0.87 -6.53
C GLY A 50 -9.38 -0.03 -5.45
N GLU A 51 -9.26 -1.35 -5.59
CA GLU A 51 -9.74 -2.32 -4.61
C GLU A 51 -8.71 -2.50 -3.48
N ASP A 52 -9.22 -2.71 -2.26
CA ASP A 52 -8.37 -2.90 -1.08
C ASP A 52 -8.21 -4.37 -0.70
N TYR A 53 -6.96 -4.77 -0.47
CA TYR A 53 -6.60 -6.16 -0.14
C TYR A 53 -5.70 -6.22 1.09
N LEU A 54 -5.81 -7.32 1.85
CA LEU A 54 -5.03 -7.58 3.05
C LEU A 54 -3.95 -8.62 2.79
N TYR A 55 -2.69 -8.23 3.04
CA TYR A 55 -1.54 -9.12 2.92
C TYR A 55 -0.63 -9.05 4.15
N PRO A 56 0.14 -10.11 4.43
CA PRO A 56 1.13 -10.08 5.51
C PRO A 56 2.11 -8.92 5.31
N ALA A 57 2.36 -8.15 6.36
CA ALA A 57 3.28 -7.01 6.31
C ALA A 57 4.69 -7.41 5.88
N THR A 58 5.08 -8.66 6.11
CA THR A 58 6.37 -9.24 5.71
C THR A 58 6.60 -9.30 4.20
N TYR A 59 5.56 -9.12 3.39
CA TYR A 59 5.66 -9.10 1.92
C TYR A 59 6.14 -7.76 1.40
N PHE A 60 6.19 -6.75 2.26
CA PHE A 60 6.45 -5.38 1.85
C PHE A 60 7.50 -4.71 2.72
N VAL A 61 8.10 -3.66 2.15
CA VAL A 61 9.00 -2.75 2.85
C VAL A 61 8.43 -1.34 2.76
N PRO A 62 8.25 -0.63 3.88
CA PRO A 62 7.86 0.78 3.87
C PRO A 62 8.86 1.63 3.12
N ILE A 63 8.38 2.55 2.28
CA ILE A 63 9.23 3.49 1.56
C ILE A 63 8.70 4.91 1.70
N GLU A 64 9.62 5.85 1.80
CA GLU A 64 9.32 7.26 1.61
C GLU A 64 9.47 7.59 0.14
N ILE A 65 8.45 8.21 -0.44
CA ILE A 65 8.48 8.69 -1.81
C ILE A 65 8.29 10.20 -1.85
N PRO A 66 8.93 10.90 -2.80
CA PRO A 66 8.69 12.32 -3.02
C PRO A 66 7.21 12.61 -3.28
N GLU A 67 6.77 13.81 -2.91
CA GLU A 67 5.38 14.23 -3.04
C GLU A 67 4.90 14.16 -4.50
N GLU A 68 5.77 14.51 -5.45
CA GLU A 68 5.50 14.45 -6.88
C GLU A 68 5.19 13.01 -7.33
N ALA A 69 5.93 12.02 -6.81
CA ALA A 69 5.69 10.62 -7.12
C ALA A 69 4.42 10.09 -6.43
N ALA A 70 4.17 10.51 -5.18
CA ALA A 70 2.98 10.14 -4.44
C ALA A 70 1.70 10.59 -5.16
N GLN A 71 1.68 11.82 -5.69
CA GLN A 71 0.52 12.32 -6.44
C GLN A 71 0.23 11.51 -7.70
N VAL A 72 1.25 11.00 -8.38
CA VAL A 72 1.08 10.13 -9.56
C VAL A 72 0.51 8.77 -9.15
N LEU A 73 1.05 8.18 -8.08
CA LEU A 73 0.61 6.86 -7.61
C LEU A 73 -0.83 6.89 -7.12
N VAL A 74 -1.25 7.94 -6.39
CA VAL A 74 -2.64 8.07 -5.92
C VAL A 74 -3.63 8.16 -7.09
N ARG A 75 -3.29 8.91 -8.15
CA ARG A 75 -4.14 9.08 -9.34
C ARG A 75 -4.22 7.83 -10.21
N ALA A 76 -3.23 6.95 -10.15
CA ALA A 76 -3.20 5.73 -10.94
C ALA A 76 -4.16 4.65 -10.40
N SER A 77 -4.69 4.86 -9.19
CA SER A 77 -5.63 3.98 -8.49
C SER A 77 -7.06 4.57 -8.40
N GLU A 78 -7.39 5.58 -9.22
CA GLU A 78 -8.74 6.18 -9.38
C GLU A 78 -9.47 5.70 -10.64
#